data_AF-A0A0E3WU24-F1
#
_entry.id   AF-A0A0E3WU24-F1
#
_cell.length_a   1.000
_cell.length_b   1.000
_cell.length_c   1.000
_cell.angle_alpha   90.00
_cell.angle_beta   90.00
_cell.angle_gamma   90.00
#
_symmetry.space_group_name_H-M   'P 1'
#
loop_
_entity.id
_entity.type
_entity.pdbx_description
1 polymer ?
#
loop_
_entity_poly.entity_id
_entity_poly.type
_entity_poly.pdbx_seq_one_letter_code
_entity_poly.pdbx_strand_id
1 'polypeptide(L)'
;MAFLDKLFKKKIEGKTVEEWYGLAVAETDPEKKIEYFDKVLELKPDFAGAWNLRGLEFVVMKRYDEAIASFDKALEIRPNYPEAKYNKEDAETELRKIKAAENSSE
;
A
#
# COMPACT_ATOMS: atom_id res chain seq x y z
N MET A 1 -19.13 -28.20 -12.28
CA MET A 1 -19.19 -26.92 -11.55
C MET A 1 -18.05 -26.76 -10.53
N ALA A 2 -17.59 -27.80 -9.82
CA ALA A 2 -16.51 -27.68 -8.80
C ALA A 2 -15.10 -27.26 -9.29
N PHE A 3 -14.74 -27.50 -10.56
CA PHE A 3 -13.47 -27.02 -11.14
C PHE A 3 -13.47 -25.51 -11.37
N LEU A 4 -14.65 -24.97 -11.73
CA LEU A 4 -14.82 -23.53 -11.89
C LEU A 4 -14.77 -22.87 -10.52
N ASP A 5 -15.46 -23.39 -9.47
CA ASP A 5 -15.41 -22.92 -8.06
C ASP A 5 -14.00 -22.78 -7.48
N LYS A 6 -13.08 -23.68 -7.84
CA LYS A 6 -11.66 -23.58 -7.47
C LYS A 6 -10.90 -22.49 -8.25
N LEU A 7 -11.44 -22.10 -9.40
CA LEU A 7 -11.06 -20.95 -10.23
C LEU A 7 -11.75 -19.65 -9.77
N PHE A 8 -12.85 -19.70 -9.00
CA PHE A 8 -13.50 -18.51 -8.44
C PHE A 8 -12.59 -17.95 -7.34
N LYS A 9 -11.83 -16.95 -7.78
CA LYS A 9 -11.25 -15.82 -7.04
C LYS A 9 -11.29 -16.01 -5.53
N LYS A 10 -10.12 -16.31 -4.94
CA LYS A 10 -9.88 -16.25 -3.49
C LYS A 10 -10.61 -15.03 -2.91
N LYS A 11 -11.43 -15.27 -1.89
CA LYS A 11 -12.20 -14.23 -1.21
C LYS A 11 -11.75 -14.12 0.23
N ILE A 12 -11.76 -12.90 0.75
CA ILE A 12 -11.65 -12.61 2.17
C ILE A 12 -12.87 -11.79 2.55
N GLU A 13 -13.53 -12.19 3.64
CA GLU A 13 -14.78 -11.58 4.12
C GLU A 13 -15.86 -11.48 3.01
N GLY A 14 -15.93 -12.51 2.17
CA GLY A 14 -16.92 -12.61 1.10
C GLY A 14 -16.64 -11.75 -0.14
N LYS A 15 -15.55 -10.99 -0.19
CA LYS A 15 -15.17 -10.13 -1.33
C LYS A 15 -13.91 -10.63 -2.03
N THR A 16 -13.88 -10.44 -3.34
CA THR A 16 -12.75 -10.69 -4.24
C THR A 16 -11.72 -9.57 -4.18
N VAL A 17 -10.56 -9.79 -4.80
CA VAL A 17 -9.51 -8.77 -4.91
C VAL A 17 -9.99 -7.52 -5.63
N GLU A 18 -10.81 -7.66 -6.68
CA GLU A 18 -11.32 -6.51 -7.43
C GLU A 18 -12.38 -5.73 -6.65
N GLU A 19 -13.22 -6.42 -5.87
CA GLU A 19 -14.19 -5.76 -4.99
C GLU A 19 -13.50 -5.00 -3.86
N TRP A 20 -12.49 -5.60 -3.22
CA TRP A 20 -11.69 -4.91 -2.21
C TRP A 20 -10.93 -3.72 -2.79
N TYR A 21 -10.34 -3.87 -3.97
CA TYR A 21 -9.66 -2.77 -4.65
C TYR A 21 -10.62 -1.64 -5.02
N GLY A 22 -11.82 -1.97 -5.49
CA GLY A 22 -12.87 -0.99 -5.77
C GLY A 22 -13.29 -0.20 -4.52
N LEU A 23 -13.46 -0.89 -3.38
CA LEU A 23 -13.74 -0.24 -2.09
C LEU A 23 -12.57 0.65 -1.64
N ALA A 24 -11.33 0.19 -1.77
CA ALA A 24 -10.15 0.98 -1.44
C ALA A 24 -10.10 2.28 -2.26
N VAL A 25 -10.29 2.22 -3.58
CA VAL A 25 -10.25 3.42 -4.43
C VAL A 25 -11.42 4.39 -4.16
N ALA A 26 -12.57 3.87 -3.75
CA ALA A 26 -13.76 4.69 -3.44
C ALA A 26 -13.74 5.27 -2.00
N GLU A 27 -12.92 4.73 -1.12
CA GLU A 27 -12.80 5.17 0.27
C GLU A 27 -12.03 6.48 0.37
N THR A 28 -12.43 7.34 1.31
CA THR A 28 -11.82 8.66 1.56
C THR A 28 -11.02 8.69 2.85
N ASP A 29 -11.36 7.83 3.80
CA ASP A 29 -10.64 7.68 5.08
C ASP A 29 -9.33 6.90 4.87
N PRO A 30 -8.15 7.51 5.13
CA PRO A 30 -6.86 6.87 4.84
C PRO A 30 -6.64 5.56 5.58
N GLU A 31 -7.05 5.48 6.85
CA GLU A 31 -6.93 4.29 7.68
C GLU A 31 -7.75 3.13 7.11
N LYS A 32 -9.04 3.32 6.83
CA LYS A 32 -9.88 2.30 6.19
C LYS A 32 -9.38 1.90 4.81
N LYS A 33 -8.86 2.87 4.05
CA LYS A 33 -8.32 2.61 2.72
C LYS A 33 -7.11 1.69 2.77
N ILE A 34 -6.25 1.86 3.78
CA ILE A 34 -5.15 0.94 4.06
C ILE A 34 -5.67 -0.44 4.44
N GLU A 35 -6.68 -0.54 5.30
CA GLU A 35 -7.28 -1.84 5.65
C GLU A 35 -7.79 -2.56 4.40
N TYR A 36 -8.45 -1.86 3.48
CA TYR A 36 -8.92 -2.43 2.22
C TYR A 36 -7.75 -2.84 1.30
N PHE A 37 -6.69 -2.05 1.20
CA PHE A 37 -5.49 -2.45 0.47
C PHE A 37 -4.79 -3.65 1.13
N ASP A 38 -4.79 -3.77 2.45
CA ASP A 38 -4.29 -4.95 3.15
C ASP A 38 -5.08 -6.20 2.77
N LYS A 39 -6.41 -6.11 2.63
CA LYS A 39 -7.24 -7.22 2.09
C LYS A 39 -6.91 -7.55 0.64
N VAL A 40 -6.67 -6.53 -0.20
CA VAL A 40 -6.20 -6.74 -1.59
C VAL A 40 -4.88 -7.51 -1.60
N LEU A 41 -3.94 -7.14 -0.73
CA LEU A 41 -2.61 -7.71 -0.66
C LEU A 41 -2.58 -9.10 0.00
N GLU A 42 -3.50 -9.39 0.91
CA GLU A 42 -3.70 -10.75 1.45
C GLU A 42 -4.22 -11.72 0.36
N LEU A 43 -5.04 -11.21 -0.57
CA LEU A 43 -5.49 -11.97 -1.73
C LEU A 43 -4.44 -12.05 -2.82
N LYS A 44 -3.68 -10.97 -3.04
CA LYS A 44 -2.71 -10.80 -4.13
C LYS A 44 -1.45 -10.07 -3.64
N PRO A 45 -0.51 -10.76 -2.98
CA PRO A 45 0.67 -10.14 -2.38
C PRO A 45 1.68 -9.61 -3.40
N ASP A 46 1.62 -10.07 -4.64
CA ASP A 46 2.43 -9.63 -5.77
C ASP A 46 1.83 -8.44 -6.53
N PHE A 47 0.83 -7.75 -5.96
CA PHE A 47 0.24 -6.57 -6.59
C PHE A 47 1.02 -5.30 -6.24
N ALA A 48 2.09 -5.03 -7.01
CA ALA A 48 2.93 -3.84 -6.83
C ALA A 48 2.14 -2.50 -6.78
N GLY A 49 1.07 -2.38 -7.58
CA GLY A 49 0.21 -1.19 -7.57
C GLY A 49 -0.52 -0.97 -6.25
N ALA A 50 -1.03 -2.03 -5.62
CA ALA A 50 -1.69 -1.95 -4.31
C ALA A 50 -0.70 -1.59 -3.20
N TRP A 51 0.53 -2.14 -3.24
CA TRP A 51 1.60 -1.73 -2.33
C TRP A 51 1.95 -0.24 -2.46
N ASN A 52 2.05 0.28 -3.69
CA ASN A 52 2.30 1.71 -3.90
C ASN A 52 1.14 2.59 -3.41
N LEU A 53 -0.10 2.22 -3.69
CA LEU A 53 -1.26 2.98 -3.21
C LEU A 53 -1.37 2.96 -1.68
N ARG A 54 -1.15 1.81 -1.05
CA ARG A 54 -1.05 1.68 0.40
C ARG A 54 0.01 2.64 0.97
N GLY A 55 1.19 2.70 0.36
CA GLY A 55 2.25 3.62 0.78
C GLY A 55 1.85 5.09 0.71
N LEU A 56 1.12 5.49 -0.34
CA LEU A 56 0.60 6.85 -0.47
C LEU A 56 -0.37 7.23 0.66
N GLU A 57 -1.24 6.31 1.09
CA GLU A 57 -2.15 6.59 2.21
C GLU A 57 -1.38 6.77 3.54
N PHE A 58 -0.28 6.04 3.75
CA PHE A 58 0.60 6.30 4.90
C PHE A 58 1.30 7.67 4.80
N VAL A 59 1.68 8.12 3.60
CA VAL A 59 2.21 9.47 3.38
C VAL A 59 1.18 10.54 3.77
N VAL A 60 -0.09 10.37 3.40
CA VAL A 60 -1.19 11.28 3.79
C VAL A 60 -1.28 11.42 5.31
N MET A 61 -1.08 10.33 6.04
CA MET A 61 -1.06 10.31 7.51
C MET A 61 0.30 10.69 8.13
N LYS A 62 1.31 11.06 7.33
CA LYS A 62 2.69 11.35 7.77
C LYS A 62 3.39 10.18 8.49
N ARG A 63 2.97 8.94 8.19
CA ARG A 63 3.54 7.69 8.70
C ARG A 63 4.60 7.17 7.73
N TYR A 64 5.71 7.90 7.66
CA TYR A 64 6.70 7.73 6.59
C TYR A 64 7.44 6.39 6.63
N ASP A 65 7.68 5.82 7.81
CA ASP A 65 8.35 4.51 7.93
C ASP A 65 7.49 3.40 7.27
N GLU A 66 6.17 3.36 7.54
CA GLU A 66 5.25 2.41 6.91
C GLU A 66 5.03 2.66 5.41
N ALA A 67 5.07 3.93 5.00
CA ALA A 67 5.03 4.31 3.59
C ALA A 67 6.23 3.73 2.83
N ILE A 68 7.45 3.95 3.35
CA ILE A 68 8.70 3.46 2.76
C ILE A 68 8.67 1.93 2.65
N ALA A 69 8.26 1.22 3.71
CA ALA A 69 8.13 -0.23 3.68
C ALA A 69 7.16 -0.73 2.58
N SER A 70 6.08 0.01 2.35
CA SER A 70 5.11 -0.31 1.30
C SER A 70 5.69 -0.07 -0.10
N PHE A 71 6.40 1.04 -0.32
CA PHE A 71 7.07 1.31 -1.59
C PHE A 71 8.21 0.33 -1.88
N ASP A 72 8.95 -0.09 -0.85
CA ASP A 72 9.97 -1.12 -0.97
C ASP A 72 9.39 -2.43 -1.47
N LYS A 73 8.23 -2.86 -0.93
CA LYS A 73 7.52 -4.03 -1.45
C LYS A 73 7.06 -3.86 -2.89
N ALA A 74 6.56 -2.69 -3.26
CA ALA A 74 6.19 -2.40 -4.64
C ALA A 74 7.39 -2.53 -5.60
N LEU A 75 8.57 -2.05 -5.18
CA LEU A 75 9.82 -2.09 -5.95
C LEU A 75 10.47 -3.48 -5.97
N GLU A 76 10.34 -4.27 -4.90
CA GLU A 76 10.77 -5.67 -4.86
C GLU A 76 10.04 -6.49 -5.92
N ILE A 77 8.72 -6.28 -6.04
CA ILE A 77 7.87 -6.96 -7.03
C ILE A 77 8.08 -6.41 -8.44
N ARG A 78 8.17 -5.08 -8.57
CA ARG A 78 8.38 -4.39 -9.84
C ARG A 78 9.51 -3.36 -9.71
N PRO A 79 10.78 -3.76 -9.96
CA PRO A 79 11.93 -2.87 -9.84
C PRO A 79 11.87 -1.64 -10.75
N ASN A 80 11.25 -1.78 -11.93
CA ASN A 80 11.04 -0.68 -12.88
C ASN A 80 9.67 -0.02 -12.64
N TYR A 81 9.45 0.50 -11.42
CA TYR A 81 8.23 1.25 -11.07
C TYR A 81 8.58 2.69 -10.66
N PRO A 82 8.65 3.63 -11.63
CA PRO A 82 9.10 5.00 -11.39
C PRO A 82 8.31 5.74 -10.31
N GLU A 83 6.99 5.56 -10.27
CA GLU A 83 6.13 6.23 -9.29
C GLU A 83 6.42 5.75 -7.87
N ALA A 84 6.60 4.44 -7.65
CA ALA A 84 6.96 3.91 -6.34
C ALA A 84 8.35 4.37 -5.88
N LYS A 85 9.31 4.47 -6.83
CA LYS A 85 10.64 5.01 -6.54
C LYS A 85 10.59 6.46 -6.12
N TYR A 86 9.89 7.30 -6.89
CA TYR A 86 9.70 8.71 -6.56
C TYR A 86 9.03 8.90 -5.20
N ASN A 87 7.93 8.17 -4.95
CA ASN A 87 7.20 8.27 -3.69
C ASN A 87 8.05 7.83 -2.49
N LYS A 88 8.90 6.80 -2.66
CA LYS A 88 9.85 6.37 -1.62
C LYS A 88 10.87 7.47 -1.31
N GLU A 89 11.50 8.05 -2.32
CA GLU A 89 12.51 9.10 -2.15
C GLU A 89 11.93 10.34 -1.44
N ASP A 90 10.68 10.70 -1.77
CA ASP A 90 9.94 11.78 -1.10
C ASP A 90 9.68 11.45 0.38
N ALA A 91 9.17 10.25 0.66
CA ALA A 91 8.91 9.80 2.04
C ALA A 91 10.19 9.73 2.90
N GLU A 92 11.31 9.26 2.34
CA GLU A 92 12.62 9.25 3.03
C GLU A 92 13.12 10.66 3.33
N THR A 93 12.85 11.61 2.43
CA THR A 93 13.23 13.01 2.60
C THR A 93 12.44 13.65 3.74
N GLU A 94 11.13 13.45 3.79
CA GLU A 94 10.28 13.96 4.88
C GLU A 94 10.64 13.33 6.23
N LEU A 95 10.88 12.02 6.27
CA LEU A 95 11.33 11.34 7.47
C LEU A 95 12.66 11.90 8.01
N ARG A 96 13.61 12.20 7.12
CA ARG A 96 14.90 12.81 7.50
C ARG A 96 14.71 14.19 8.11
N LYS A 97 13.82 15.02 7.55
CA LYS A 97 13.53 16.37 8.07
C LYS A 97 12.95 16.31 9.48
N ILE A 98 12.00 15.39 9.72
CA ILE A 98 11.38 15.22 11.04
C ILE A 98 12.41 14.78 12.07
N LYS A 99 13.20 13.75 11.77
CA LYS A 99 14.27 13.26 12.66
C LYS A 99 15.30 14.35 12.97
N ALA A 100 15.65 15.18 11.99
CA ALA A 100 16.56 16.31 12.21
C ALA A 100 15.97 17.39 13.13
N ALA A 101 14.67 17.69 12.97
CA ALA A 101 13.98 18.65 13.82
C ALA A 101 13.88 18.18 15.27
N GLU A 102 13.57 16.90 15.49
CA GLU A 102 13.53 16.28 16.83
C GLU A 102 14.89 16.40 17.54
N ASN A 103 15.97 16.00 16.86
CA ASN A 103 17.33 16.07 17.42
C ASN A 103 17.83 17.51 17.66
N SER A 104 17.24 18.51 17.00
CA SER A 104 17.60 19.92 17.21
C SER A 104 16.87 20.57 18.40
N SER A 105 15.90 19.86 18.97
CA SER A 105 15.09 20.31 20.12
C SER A 105 15.53 19.74 21.47
N GLU A 106 16.53 18.86 21.47
CA GLU A 106 17.21 18.30 22.65
C GLU A 106 18.51 19.07 22.97
#